data_AF-A0A2D6NBT9-F1
#
_entry.id   AF-A0A2D6NBT9-F1
#
_cell.length_a   1.000
_cell.length_b   1.000
_cell.length_c   1.000
_cell.angle_alpha   90.00
_cell.angle_beta   90.00
_cell.angle_gamma   90.00
#
_symmetry.space_group_name_H-M   'P 1'
#
loop_
_entity.id
_entity.type
_entity.pdbx_description
1 polymer ?
#
loop_
_entity_poly.entity_id
_entity_poly.type
_entity_poly.pdbx_seq_one_letter_code
_entity_poly.pdbx_strand_id
1 'polypeptide(L)'
;MGERLEALMRIVVAIITGIILGVWKILIQLFFIINFIWTLISGKRIKELATLSEIWNTQWYVFIRYINFVTNERPFPFKPLTKSFSKFK
;
A
#
# COMPACT_ATOMS: atom_id res chain seq x y z
N MET A 1 -6.50 4.22 23.88
CA MET A 1 -7.01 2.83 23.99
C MET A 1 -5.92 2.01 24.66
N GLY A 2 -6.26 1.08 25.55
CA GLY A 2 -5.25 0.16 26.10
C GLY A 2 -4.75 -0.82 25.04
N GLU A 3 -3.54 -1.37 25.22
CA GLU A 3 -2.90 -2.26 24.23
C GLU A 3 -3.75 -3.48 23.86
N ARG A 4 -4.48 -4.06 24.83
CA ARG A 4 -5.39 -5.19 24.62
C ARG A 4 -6.52 -4.86 23.64
N LEU A 5 -7.10 -3.68 23.76
CA LEU A 5 -8.17 -3.23 22.89
C LEU A 5 -7.65 -2.92 21.48
N GLU A 6 -6.45 -2.33 21.37
CA GLU A 6 -5.83 -2.09 20.06
C GLU A 6 -5.48 -3.40 19.36
N ALA A 7 -4.99 -4.42 20.09
CA ALA A 7 -4.75 -5.76 19.54
C ALA A 7 -6.01 -6.38 18.91
N LEU A 8 -7.18 -6.22 19.54
CA LEU A 8 -8.47 -6.65 18.98
C LEU A 8 -8.86 -5.81 17.76
N MET A 9 -8.62 -4.50 17.81
CA MET A 9 -8.87 -3.58 16.69
C MET A 9 -8.08 -3.97 15.44
N ARG A 10 -6.88 -4.54 15.61
CA ARG A 10 -6.06 -5.03 14.48
C ARG A 10 -6.78 -6.07 13.62
N ILE A 11 -7.64 -6.91 14.19
CA ILE A 11 -8.41 -7.91 13.42
C ILE A 11 -9.37 -7.20 12.46
N VAL A 12 -10.10 -6.20 12.94
CA VAL A 12 -11.04 -5.43 12.12
C VAL A 12 -10.30 -4.63 11.05
N VAL A 13 -9.17 -3.99 11.40
CA VAL A 13 -8.32 -3.29 10.43
C VAL A 13 -7.73 -4.25 9.40
N ALA A 14 -7.31 -5.46 9.81
CA ALA A 14 -6.79 -6.49 8.92
C ALA A 14 -7.81 -6.86 7.85
N ILE A 15 -9.07 -7.03 8.24
CA ILE A 15 -10.16 -7.35 7.31
C ILE A 15 -10.43 -6.18 6.38
N ILE A 16 -10.71 -4.99 6.91
CA ILE A 16 -11.15 -3.84 6.10
C ILE A 16 -10.01 -3.32 5.20
N THR A 17 -8.87 -2.97 5.79
CA THR A 17 -7.72 -2.46 5.04
C THR A 17 -7.13 -3.54 4.14
N GLY A 18 -7.08 -4.80 4.60
CA GLY A 18 -6.58 -5.91 3.81
C GLY A 18 -7.39 -6.16 2.54
N ILE A 19 -8.73 -6.11 2.62
CA ILE A 19 -9.60 -6.22 1.43
C ILE A 19 -9.36 -5.06 0.48
N ILE A 20 -9.36 -3.82 0.97
CA ILE A 20 -9.20 -2.63 0.11
C ILE A 20 -7.84 -2.64 -0.60
N LEU A 21 -6.74 -2.86 0.14
CA LEU A 21 -5.41 -2.94 -0.44
C LEU A 21 -5.25 -4.18 -1.34
N GLY A 22 -5.95 -5.27 -1.02
CA GLY A 22 -5.98 -6.49 -1.83
C GLY A 22 -6.63 -6.28 -3.19
N VAL A 23 -7.76 -5.57 -3.26
CA VAL A 23 -8.39 -5.20 -4.54
C VAL A 23 -7.48 -4.23 -5.31
N TRP A 24 -6.90 -3.23 -4.65
CA TRP A 24 -5.96 -2.30 -5.30
C TRP A 24 -4.71 -3.02 -5.85
N LYS A 25 -4.23 -4.08 -5.18
CA LYS A 25 -3.10 -4.90 -5.65
C LYS A 25 -3.33 -5.46 -7.06
N ILE A 26 -4.57 -5.84 -7.40
CA ILE A 26 -4.91 -6.37 -8.74
C ILE A 26 -4.59 -5.32 -9.82
N LEU A 27 -4.92 -4.05 -9.58
CA LEU A 27 -4.58 -2.95 -10.47
C LEU A 27 -3.06 -2.73 -10.55
N ILE A 28 -2.35 -2.82 -9.42
CA ILE A 28 -0.89 -2.69 -9.40
C ILE A 28 -0.21 -3.82 -10.20
N GLN A 29 -0.73 -5.05 -10.14
CA GLN A 29 -0.23 -6.16 -10.96
C GLN A 29 -0.38 -5.88 -12.45
N LEU A 30 -1.51 -5.31 -12.87
CA LEU A 30 -1.70 -4.88 -14.26
C LEU A 30 -0.70 -3.76 -14.64
N PHE A 31 -0.52 -2.76 -13.78
CA PHE A 31 0.44 -1.67 -14.01
C PHE A 31 1.87 -2.18 -14.13
N PHE A 32 2.24 -3.20 -13.33
CA PHE A 32 3.52 -3.87 -13.43
C PHE A 32 3.71 -4.50 -14.82
N ILE A 33 2.75 -5.28 -15.30
CA ILE A 33 2.83 -5.93 -16.63
C ILE A 33 2.98 -4.89 -17.74
N ILE A 34 2.16 -3.83 -17.71
CA ILE A 34 2.21 -2.74 -18.70
C ILE A 34 3.58 -2.04 -18.66
N ASN A 35 4.04 -1.63 -17.47
CA ASN A 35 5.35 -0.99 -17.33
C ASN A 35 6.47 -1.91 -17.79
N PHE A 36 6.40 -3.21 -17.48
CA PHE A 36 7.44 -4.17 -17.83
C PHE A 36 7.59 -4.26 -19.35
N ILE A 37 6.49 -4.52 -20.07
CA ILE A 37 6.49 -4.61 -21.54
C ILE A 37 6.93 -3.27 -22.16
N TRP A 38 6.38 -2.15 -21.68
CA TRP A 38 6.72 -0.83 -22.20
C TRP A 38 8.20 -0.47 -21.98
N THR A 39 8.75 -0.80 -20.82
CA THR A 39 10.16 -0.52 -20.51
C THR A 39 11.10 -1.33 -21.39
N LEU A 40 10.76 -2.59 -21.71
CA LEU A 40 11.54 -3.41 -22.64
C LEU A 40 11.59 -2.82 -24.05
N ILE A 41 10.49 -2.23 -24.52
CA ILE A 41 10.39 -1.68 -25.88
C ILE A 41 11.00 -0.27 -25.96
N SER A 42 10.63 0.62 -25.02
CA SER A 42 10.98 2.04 -25.08
C SER A 42 12.28 2.39 -24.35
N GLY A 43 12.84 1.46 -23.57
CA GLY A 43 13.97 1.71 -22.66
C GLY A 43 13.64 2.63 -21.48
N LYS A 44 12.39 3.06 -21.32
CA LYS A 44 11.95 3.98 -20.26
C LYS A 44 10.67 3.47 -19.61
N ARG A 45 10.57 3.57 -18.29
CA ARG A 45 9.34 3.27 -17.54
C ARG A 45 8.30 4.37 -17.68
N ILE A 46 7.03 4.03 -17.50
CA ILE A 46 5.92 5.00 -17.40
C ILE A 46 5.90 5.54 -15.96
N LYS A 47 6.23 6.84 -15.79
CA LYS A 47 6.45 7.44 -14.46
C LYS A 47 5.17 7.49 -13.62
N GLU A 48 4.03 7.70 -14.26
CA GLU A 48 2.72 7.79 -13.63
C GLU A 48 2.33 6.46 -12.99
N LEU A 49 2.49 5.36 -13.73
CA LEU A 49 2.22 4.00 -13.24
C LEU A 49 3.19 3.60 -12.11
N ALA A 50 4.46 4.00 -12.21
CA ALA A 50 5.43 3.79 -11.14
C ALA A 50 5.04 4.57 -9.87
N THR A 51 4.54 5.80 -10.02
CA THR A 51 4.05 6.64 -8.91
C THR A 51 2.85 6.01 -8.22
N LEU A 52 1.87 5.51 -8.98
CA LEU A 52 0.71 4.80 -8.42
C LEU A 52 1.12 3.53 -7.67
N SER A 53 2.09 2.78 -8.21
CA SER A 53 2.64 1.57 -7.57
C SER A 53 3.27 1.88 -6.22
N GLU A 54 3.97 3.01 -6.09
CA GLU A 54 4.55 3.42 -4.82
C GLU A 54 3.55 3.88 -3.78
N ILE A 55 2.50 4.59 -4.19
CA ILE A 55 1.44 4.97 -3.26
C ILE A 55 0.86 3.71 -2.62
N TRP A 56 0.61 2.67 -3.42
CA TRP A 56 0.16 1.37 -2.93
C TRP A 56 1.22 0.69 -2.05
N ASN A 57 2.48 0.62 -2.47
CA ASN A 57 3.57 0.04 -1.67
C ASN A 57 3.71 0.71 -0.29
N THR A 58 3.58 2.05 -0.26
CA THR A 58 3.61 2.84 0.98
C THR A 58 2.46 2.44 1.88
N GLN A 59 1.24 2.35 1.37
CA GLN A 59 0.08 1.95 2.18
C GLN A 59 0.20 0.52 2.67
N TRP A 60 0.67 -0.40 1.82
CA TRP A 60 0.90 -1.79 2.17
C TRP A 60 1.91 -1.91 3.31
N TYR A 61 3.02 -1.17 3.23
CA TYR A 61 4.02 -1.16 4.28
C TYR A 61 3.47 -0.61 5.61
N VAL A 62 2.73 0.50 5.58
CA VAL A 62 2.09 1.07 6.78
C VAL A 62 1.11 0.07 7.39
N PHE A 63 0.30 -0.58 6.56
CA PHE A 63 -0.63 -1.62 6.98
C PHE A 63 0.09 -2.78 7.68
N ILE A 64 1.17 -3.32 7.08
CA ILE A 64 1.94 -4.42 7.68
C ILE A 64 2.61 -4.00 8.98
N ARG A 65 3.17 -2.79 9.07
CA ARG A 65 3.72 -2.27 10.32
C ARG A 65 2.68 -2.21 11.43
N TYR A 66 1.46 -1.80 11.09
CA TYR A 66 0.36 -1.84 12.04
C TYR A 66 0.06 -3.29 12.43
N ILE A 67 -0.26 -4.19 11.51
CA ILE A 67 -0.61 -5.58 11.84
C ILE A 67 0.47 -6.32 12.64
N ASN A 68 1.75 -6.06 12.37
CA ASN A 68 2.88 -6.68 13.06
C ASN A 68 3.28 -5.98 14.38
N PHE A 69 2.39 -5.18 14.96
CA PHE A 69 2.60 -4.50 16.26
C PHE A 69 3.80 -3.53 16.28
N VAL A 70 4.31 -3.12 15.12
CA VAL A 70 5.40 -2.13 15.02
C VAL A 70 4.89 -0.72 15.31
N THR A 71 3.59 -0.47 15.14
CA THR A 71 2.94 0.81 15.45
C THR A 71 1.47 0.63 15.84
N ASN A 72 0.94 1.59 16.59
CA ASN A 72 -0.49 1.72 16.90
C ASN A 72 -1.19 2.74 15.98
N GLU A 73 -0.47 3.31 15.00
CA GLU A 73 -1.07 4.18 14.01
C GLU A 73 -1.85 3.38 12.96
N ARG A 74 -3.16 3.58 12.92
CA ARG A 74 -4.06 2.86 12.01
C ARG A 74 -3.85 3.32 10.56
N PRO A 75 -3.82 2.38 9.59
CA PRO A 75 -3.70 2.66 8.17
C PRO A 75 -5.03 3.15 7.57
N PHE A 76 -5.00 3.54 6.30
CA PHE A 76 -6.21 3.77 5.49
C PHE A 76 -7.14 2.54 5.52
N PRO A 77 -8.47 2.70 5.62
CA PRO A 77 -9.25 3.94 5.52
C PRO A 77 -9.48 4.68 6.85
N PHE A 78 -8.95 4.16 7.97
CA PHE A 78 -9.16 4.77 9.29
C PHE A 78 -8.39 6.08 9.49
N LYS A 79 -7.37 6.30 8.65
CA LYS A 79 -6.67 7.58 8.48
C LYS A 79 -6.49 7.88 6.99
N PRO A 80 -6.25 9.14 6.60
CA PRO A 80 -5.87 9.49 5.24
C PRO A 80 -4.64 8.71 4.75
N LEU A 81 -4.48 8.62 3.44
CA LEU A 81 -3.32 7.95 2.83
C LEU A 81 -2.01 8.57 3.32
N THR A 82 -1.06 7.70 3.68
CA THR A 82 0.29 8.14 4.05
C THR A 82 1.01 8.64 2.80
N LYS A 83 1.72 9.76 2.90
CA LYS A 83 2.54 10.28 1.79
C LYS A 83 3.60 9.24 1.40
N SER A 84 3.83 9.08 0.09
CA SER A 84 4.83 8.15 -0.44
C SER A 84 6.19 8.34 0.21
N PHE A 85 6.84 7.23 0.58
CA PHE A 85 8.15 7.28 1.23
C PHE A 85 9.24 7.76 0.28
N SER A 86 9.20 7.30 -0.97
CA SER A 86 10.14 7.74 -1.99
C SER A 86 9.54 8.80 -2.91
N LYS A 87 10.41 9.70 -3.38
CA LYS A 87 10.13 10.57 -4.52
C LYS A 87 10.86 9.97 -5.72
N PHE A 88 10.13 9.48 -6.72
CA PHE A 88 10.79 9.06 -7.96
C PHE A 88 11.34 10.27 -8.69
N LYS A 89 12.61 10.16 -9.09
CA LYS A 89 13.23 11.00 -10.12
C LYS A 89 13.10 10.29 -11.47
#